data_AF-A0A7S0YTL9-F1
#
_entry.id   AF-A0A7S0YTL9-F1
#
_cell.length_a   1.000
_cell.length_b   1.000
_cell.length_c   1.000
_cell.angle_alpha   90.00
_cell.angle_beta   90.00
_cell.angle_gamma   90.00
#
_symmetry.space_group_name_H-M   'P 1'
#
loop_
_entity.id
_entity.type
_entity.pdbx_description
1 polymer ?
#
loop_
_entity_poly.entity_id
_entity_poly.type
_entity_poly.pdbx_seq_one_letter_code
_entity_poly.pdbx_strand_id
1 'polypeptide(L)'
;EAGLSAPSHIACGAGGGFAVFTDKANHAVRRVDAATGEVSTVAGGPGPGMADGAGSVARFNGPTGVALSPDGRWAVVSDTDNGLLRSVFLETGGVTTLALSSRLAYPRGPAGLAA
;
A
#
# COMPACT_ATOMS: atom_id res chain seq x y z
N GLU A 1 -15.71 8.85 10.11
CA GLU A 1 -14.28 8.60 9.89
C GLU A 1 -13.48 9.86 10.21
N ALA A 2 -12.25 9.74 10.71
CA ALA A 2 -11.37 10.91 10.85
C ALA A 2 -10.97 11.37 9.44
N GLY A 3 -11.04 12.68 9.18
CA GLY A 3 -10.69 13.26 7.88
C GLY A 3 -9.23 13.00 7.47
N LEU A 4 -8.89 13.34 6.22
CA LEU A 4 -7.52 13.22 5.72
C LEU A 4 -6.57 14.11 6.53
N SER A 5 -5.35 13.64 6.79
CA SER A 5 -4.37 14.34 7.59
C SER A 5 -2.96 14.22 6.98
N ALA A 6 -2.55 15.31 6.33
CA ALA A 6 -1.30 15.40 5.57
C ALA A 6 -1.10 14.26 4.55
N PRO A 7 -2.05 14.06 3.60
CA PRO A 7 -1.83 13.12 2.51
C PRO A 7 -0.58 13.54 1.70
N SER A 8 0.24 12.56 1.29
CA SER A 8 1.61 12.83 0.83
C SER A 8 1.90 12.39 -0.61
N HIS A 9 1.39 11.24 -1.05
CA HIS A 9 1.57 10.73 -2.41
C HIS A 9 0.34 9.94 -2.85
N ILE A 10 0.12 9.87 -4.16
CA ILE A 10 -1.03 9.21 -4.80
C ILE A 10 -0.58 8.43 -6.04
N ALA A 11 -1.23 7.31 -6.30
CA ALA A 11 -1.05 6.49 -7.49
C ALA A 11 -2.41 6.11 -8.08
N CYS A 12 -2.59 6.33 -9.39
CA CYS A 12 -3.84 6.00 -10.08
C CYS A 12 -3.85 4.55 -10.53
N GLY A 13 -4.98 3.87 -10.35
CA GLY A 13 -5.22 2.57 -10.95
C GLY A 13 -5.31 2.66 -12.47
N ALA A 14 -5.01 1.55 -13.16
CA ALA A 14 -5.18 1.47 -14.62
C ALA A 14 -6.63 1.80 -15.02
N GLY A 15 -6.81 2.65 -16.03
CA GLY A 15 -8.12 3.14 -16.45
C GLY A 15 -8.68 4.31 -15.62
N GLY A 16 -8.00 4.73 -14.55
CA GLY A 16 -8.33 5.95 -13.81
C GLY A 16 -9.60 5.88 -12.94
N GLY A 17 -10.20 4.70 -12.76
CA GLY A 17 -11.42 4.54 -11.96
C GLY A 17 -11.21 4.67 -10.44
N PHE A 18 -9.97 4.53 -9.96
CA PHE A 18 -9.62 4.75 -8.55
C PHE A 18 -8.19 5.24 -8.42
N ALA A 19 -7.85 5.75 -7.23
CA ALA A 19 -6.48 6.03 -6.84
C ALA A 19 -6.21 5.55 -5.41
N VAL A 20 -4.95 5.25 -5.11
CA VAL A 20 -4.47 4.87 -3.78
C VAL A 20 -3.49 5.94 -3.32
N PHE A 21 -3.58 6.35 -2.06
CA PHE A 21 -2.72 7.39 -1.51
C PHE A 21 -2.31 7.09 -0.07
N THR A 22 -1.21 7.71 0.35
CA THR A 22 -0.72 7.65 1.72
C THR A 22 -1.23 8.83 2.53
N ASP A 23 -1.90 8.55 3.63
CA ASP A 23 -2.45 9.53 4.58
C ASP A 23 -1.50 9.62 5.78
N LYS A 24 -0.45 10.43 5.64
CA LYS A 24 0.79 10.33 6.42
C LYS A 24 0.55 10.44 7.92
N ALA A 25 -0.16 11.47 8.36
CA ALA A 25 -0.36 11.73 9.79
C ALA A 25 -1.46 10.84 10.40
N ASN A 26 -2.27 10.20 9.56
CA ASN A 26 -3.19 9.16 9.98
C ASN A 26 -2.58 7.74 9.95
N HIS A 27 -1.32 7.61 9.53
CA HIS A 27 -0.61 6.33 9.49
C HIS A 27 -1.34 5.26 8.68
N ALA A 28 -1.94 5.68 7.55
CA ALA A 28 -2.85 4.83 6.78
C ALA A 28 -2.58 4.90 5.27
N VAL A 29 -2.94 3.80 4.60
CA VAL A 29 -3.06 3.72 3.15
C VAL A 29 -4.55 3.76 2.81
N ARG A 30 -4.92 4.66 1.91
CA ARG A 30 -6.30 4.95 1.56
C ARG A 30 -6.54 4.70 0.08
N ARG A 31 -7.80 4.43 -0.29
CA ARG A 31 -8.27 4.35 -1.67
C ARG A 31 -9.39 5.36 -1.86
N VAL A 32 -9.40 6.02 -3.01
CA VAL A 32 -10.48 6.90 -3.44
C VAL A 32 -11.08 6.37 -4.75
N ASP A 33 -12.40 6.28 -4.79
CA ASP A 33 -13.14 6.07 -6.04
C ASP A 33 -13.15 7.39 -6.83
N ALA A 34 -12.70 7.36 -8.08
CA ALA A 34 -12.52 8.59 -8.86
C ALA A 34 -13.85 9.17 -9.38
N ALA A 35 -14.92 8.37 -9.44
CA ALA A 35 -16.22 8.80 -9.92
C ALA A 35 -17.07 9.39 -8.78
N THR A 36 -17.03 8.79 -7.60
CA THR A 36 -17.85 9.21 -6.44
C THR A 36 -17.09 10.09 -5.45
N GLY A 37 -15.76 10.05 -5.45
CA GLY A 37 -14.93 10.69 -4.44
C GLY A 37 -14.95 9.98 -3.09
N GLU A 38 -15.56 8.80 -3.00
CA GLU A 38 -15.62 8.01 -1.76
C GLU A 38 -14.22 7.54 -1.36
N VAL A 39 -13.81 7.86 -0.14
CA VAL A 39 -12.53 7.44 0.43
C VAL A 39 -12.76 6.27 1.39
N SER A 40 -11.90 5.27 1.29
CA SER A 40 -11.88 4.12 2.19
C SER A 40 -10.46 3.85 2.70
N THR A 41 -10.36 3.24 3.87
CA THR A 41 -9.09 2.76 4.41
C THR A 41 -8.78 1.38 3.84
N VAL A 42 -7.63 1.25 3.17
CA VAL A 42 -7.13 -0.06 2.72
C VAL A 42 -6.42 -0.76 3.87
N ALA A 43 -5.50 -0.06 4.54
CA ALA A 43 -4.75 -0.60 5.67
C ALA A 43 -4.26 0.53 6.58
N GLY A 44 -4.07 0.21 7.87
CA GLY A 44 -3.62 1.15 8.89
C GLY A 44 -4.58 1.21 10.08
N GLY A 45 -4.03 1.09 11.29
CA GLY A 45 -4.75 1.20 12.55
C GLY A 45 -4.54 2.52 13.29
N PRO A 46 -5.16 2.72 14.47
CA PRO A 46 -5.06 3.95 15.25
C PRO A 46 -3.65 4.21 15.81
N GLY A 47 -2.90 5.11 15.20
CA GLY A 47 -1.57 5.51 15.67
C GLY A 47 -0.41 4.73 15.01
N PRO A 48 0.82 5.21 15.22
CA PRO A 48 2.00 4.72 14.50
C PRO A 48 2.43 3.32 14.97
N GLY A 49 3.10 2.59 14.09
CA GLY A 49 3.74 1.30 14.40
C GLY A 49 4.20 0.57 13.15
N MET A 50 4.70 -0.67 13.28
CA MET A 50 5.27 -1.44 12.16
C MET A 50 4.66 -2.84 11.97
N ALA A 51 3.58 -3.18 12.68
CA ALA A 51 2.97 -4.51 12.59
C ALA A 51 2.46 -4.83 11.17
N ASP A 52 2.83 -6.01 10.66
CA ASP A 52 2.19 -6.63 9.50
C ASP A 52 0.78 -7.16 9.88
N GLY A 53 -0.05 -7.43 8.88
CA GLY A 53 -1.42 -7.91 9.08
C GLY A 53 -2.41 -7.31 8.08
N ALA A 54 -3.70 -7.59 8.26
CA ALA A 54 -4.75 -7.12 7.35
C ALA A 54 -5.52 -5.90 7.92
N GLY A 55 -5.83 -4.94 7.05
CA GLY A 55 -6.72 -3.82 7.36
C GLY A 55 -6.23 -2.99 8.54
N SER A 56 -7.05 -2.89 9.59
CA SER A 56 -6.78 -2.11 10.80
C SER A 56 -5.76 -2.74 11.76
N VAL A 57 -5.40 -4.02 11.54
CA VAL A 57 -4.34 -4.70 12.30
C VAL A 57 -2.97 -4.18 11.88
N ALA A 58 -2.79 -3.92 10.59
CA ALA A 58 -1.55 -3.39 10.04
C ALA A 58 -1.23 -2.00 10.60
N ARG A 59 0.05 -1.74 10.84
CA ARG A 59 0.55 -0.45 11.34
C ARG A 59 1.64 0.10 10.43
N PHE A 60 1.50 1.40 10.15
CA PHE A 60 2.48 2.23 9.47
C PHE A 60 2.96 3.32 10.43
N ASN A 61 4.06 3.98 10.10
CA ASN A 61 4.55 5.18 10.74
C ASN A 61 5.01 6.15 9.65
N GLY A 62 4.24 7.23 9.50
CA GLY A 62 4.44 8.24 8.47
C GLY A 62 4.66 7.68 7.05
N PRO A 63 3.71 6.93 6.46
CA PRO A 63 3.87 6.48 5.07
C PRO A 63 3.88 7.68 4.12
N THR A 64 4.82 7.73 3.17
CA THR A 64 4.99 8.89 2.27
C THR A 64 4.96 8.60 0.79
N GLY A 65 5.11 7.34 0.37
CA GLY A 65 5.16 6.97 -1.03
C GLY A 65 4.27 5.77 -1.29
N VAL A 66 3.67 5.71 -2.48
CA VAL A 66 2.89 4.56 -2.94
C VAL A 66 3.05 4.36 -4.44
N ALA A 67 3.27 3.12 -4.86
CA ALA A 67 3.30 2.70 -6.25
C ALA A 67 2.42 1.47 -6.43
N LEU A 68 1.58 1.48 -7.48
CA LEU A 68 0.66 0.38 -7.78
C LEU A 68 1.28 -0.64 -8.72
N SER A 69 0.87 -1.89 -8.58
CA SER A 69 1.10 -2.93 -9.58
C SER A 69 0.34 -2.60 -10.88
N PRO A 70 0.81 -3.10 -12.05
CA PRO A 70 0.14 -2.85 -13.33
C PRO A 70 -1.32 -3.29 -13.38
N ASP A 71 -1.67 -4.35 -12.65
CA ASP A 71 -3.03 -4.87 -12.53
C ASP A 71 -3.84 -4.19 -11.41
N GLY A 72 -3.24 -3.24 -10.67
CA GLY A 72 -3.89 -2.51 -9.60
C GLY A 72 -4.34 -3.38 -8.41
N ARG A 73 -3.79 -4.60 -8.24
CA ARG A 73 -4.18 -5.50 -7.13
C ARG A 73 -3.35 -5.32 -5.86
N TRP A 74 -2.11 -4.83 -5.98
CA TRP A 74 -1.25 -4.56 -4.83
C TRP A 74 -0.45 -3.27 -5.02
N ALA A 75 0.10 -2.77 -3.92
CA ALA A 75 0.93 -1.57 -3.89
C ALA A 75 2.21 -1.79 -3.09
N VAL A 76 3.27 -1.06 -3.43
CA VAL A 76 4.44 -0.87 -2.56
C VAL A 76 4.33 0.49 -1.92
N VAL A 77 4.50 0.53 -0.61
CA VAL A 77 4.39 1.73 0.22
C VAL A 77 5.71 1.99 0.92
N SER A 78 6.18 3.23 0.87
CA SER A 78 7.32 3.70 1.67
C SER A 78 6.80 4.08 3.05
N ASP A 79 7.12 3.26 4.05
CA ASP A 79 6.77 3.44 5.45
C ASP A 79 7.93 4.16 6.17
N THR A 80 8.03 5.45 5.85
CA THR A 80 9.27 6.23 5.94
C THR A 80 9.81 6.38 7.34
N ASP A 81 8.94 6.64 8.33
CA ASP A 81 9.41 6.83 9.71
C ASP A 81 9.76 5.50 10.38
N ASN A 82 9.35 4.36 9.79
CA ASN A 82 9.83 3.03 10.16
C ASN A 82 11.07 2.60 9.37
N GLY A 83 11.45 3.31 8.29
CA GLY A 83 12.52 2.89 7.39
C GLY A 83 12.23 1.60 6.62
N LEU A 84 10.95 1.30 6.36
CA LEU A 84 10.52 0.06 5.72
C LEU A 84 9.90 0.28 4.34
N LEU A 85 9.97 -0.75 3.49
CA LEU A 85 9.08 -0.90 2.34
C LEU A 85 8.01 -1.94 2.68
N ARG A 86 6.75 -1.64 2.36
CA ARG A 86 5.61 -2.50 2.68
C ARG A 86 4.87 -2.87 1.40
N SER A 87 4.55 -4.14 1.21
CA SER A 87 3.59 -4.56 0.18
C SER A 87 2.19 -4.55 0.77
N VAL A 88 1.21 -3.99 0.05
CA VAL A 88 -0.19 -3.91 0.46
C VAL A 88 -1.08 -4.53 -0.61
N PHE A 89 -1.81 -5.59 -0.29
CA PHE A 89 -2.86 -6.14 -1.15
C PHE A 89 -4.15 -5.33 -0.98
N LEU A 90 -4.64 -4.73 -2.06
CA LEU A 90 -5.69 -3.71 -1.97
C LEU A 90 -7.08 -4.27 -1.69
N GLU A 91 -7.34 -5.52 -2.10
CA GLU A 91 -8.63 -6.19 -1.87
C GLU A 91 -8.81 -6.59 -0.40
N THR A 92 -7.73 -7.07 0.24
CA THR A 92 -7.78 -7.62 1.60
C THR A 92 -7.22 -6.67 2.66
N GLY A 93 -6.53 -5.60 2.24
CA GLY A 93 -5.75 -4.75 3.13
C GLY A 93 -4.54 -5.46 3.73
N GLY A 94 -4.11 -6.60 3.18
CA GLY A 94 -2.99 -7.39 3.71
C GLY A 94 -1.66 -6.68 3.52
N VAL A 95 -0.94 -6.44 4.62
CA VAL A 95 0.35 -5.76 4.67
C VAL A 95 1.45 -6.73 5.07
N THR A 96 2.53 -6.74 4.30
CA THR A 96 3.76 -7.47 4.60
C THR A 96 4.96 -6.55 4.47
N THR A 97 5.93 -6.68 5.38
CA THR A 97 7.19 -5.97 5.28
C THR A 97 8.07 -6.63 4.22
N LEU A 98 8.47 -5.86 3.21
CA LEU A 98 9.42 -6.30 2.20
C LEU A 98 10.83 -6.23 2.81
N ALA A 99 11.34 -7.36 3.27
CA ALA A 99 12.70 -7.44 3.76
C ALA A 99 13.69 -7.12 2.62
N LEU A 100 14.40 -5.99 2.73
CA LEU A 100 15.59 -5.71 1.92
C LEU A 100 16.77 -6.57 2.40
N SER A 101 16.55 -7.89 2.52
CA SER A 101 17.67 -8.83 2.48
C SER A 101 18.16 -8.88 1.03
N SER A 102 19.48 -8.93 0.83
CA SER A 102 20.17 -8.87 -0.47
C SER A 102 19.90 -10.08 -1.39
N ARG A 103 18.67 -10.58 -1.44
CA ARG A 103 18.27 -11.77 -2.18
C ARG A 103 16.93 -11.49 -2.85
N LEU A 104 17.01 -10.91 -4.05
CA LEU A 104 15.93 -10.94 -5.04
C LEU A 104 15.54 -12.40 -5.30
N ALA A 105 14.64 -12.93 -4.48
CA ALA A 105 13.82 -14.08 -4.84
C ALA A 105 12.55 -13.53 -5.50
N TYR A 106 12.71 -12.98 -6.70
CA TYR A 106 11.57 -12.91 -7.61
C TYR A 106 11.18 -14.36 -7.93
N PRO A 107 9.95 -14.81 -7.66
CA PRO A 107 9.51 -16.10 -8.17
C PRO A 107 9.54 -16.01 -9.69
N ARG A 108 10.54 -16.65 -10.32
CA ARG A 108 10.46 -16.93 -11.75
C ARG A 108 9.14 -17.68 -11.93
N GLY A 109 8.25 -17.13 -12.76
CA GLY A 109 7.12 -17.89 -13.30
C GLY A 109 7.64 -19.21 -13.88
N PRO A 110 6.77 -20.24 -13.98
CA PRO A 110 7.21 -21.57 -14.37
C PRO A 110 7.99 -21.49 -15.68
N ALA A 111 9.22 -22.03 -15.64
CA ALA A 111 10.01 -22.24 -16.83
C ALA A 111 9.24 -23.19 -17.75
N GLY A 112 8.80 -22.69 -18.90
CA GLY A 112 8.16 -23.49 -19.91
C GLY A 112 7.77 -22.70 -21.15
N LEU A 113 8.69 -22.56 -22.11
CA LEU A 113 8.55 -23.23 -23.40
C LEU A 113 9.85 -23.13 -24.21
N ALA A 114 10.19 -24.24 -24.86
CA ALA A 114 11.33 -24.42 -25.74
C ALA A 114 11.23 -23.61 -27.04
N ALA A 115 12.40 -23.21 -27.55
CA ALA A 115 12.85 -23.40 -28.94
C ALA A 115 14.38 -23.31 -28.94
#